data_AF-R2QQ69-F1
#
_entry.id   AF-R2QQ69-F1
#
_cell.length_a   1.000
_cell.length_b   1.000
_cell.length_c   1.000
_cell.angle_alpha   90.00
_cell.angle_beta   90.00
_cell.angle_gamma   90.00
#
_symmetry.space_group_name_H-M   'P 1'
#
loop_
_entity.id
_entity.type
_entity.pdbx_description
1 polymer ?
#
loop_
_entity_poly.entity_id
_entity_poly.type
_entity_poly.pdbx_seq_one_letter_code
_entity_poly.pdbx_strand_id
1 'polypeptide(L)'
;MEKLTREIRELSQTNAELVSLGEFLTSQTYLMNKKAAQIFILDLRDYVEALEIVTNLVPAADSQQQEPRKINSLLTREYELIKLIQRDFQRLLKAQGEKLNLFDLNAEQITHIMEQLEQLHILNQFLLQDNLVFQTMISTHETTGGNIRVGKKKSFWQRLLNRK
;
A
#
# COMPACT_ATOMS: atom_id res chain seq x y z
N MET A 1 18.30 -3.41 -15.41
CA MET A 1 17.40 -2.30 -15.82
C MET A 1 16.00 -2.82 -16.08
N GLU A 2 15.78 -3.81 -16.98
CA GLU A 2 14.47 -4.46 -17.16
C GLU A 2 13.85 -5.00 -15.87
N LYS A 3 14.70 -5.48 -14.95
CA LYS A 3 14.26 -5.97 -13.63
C LYS A 3 13.53 -4.90 -12.80
N LEU A 4 14.05 -3.67 -12.71
CA LEU A 4 13.43 -2.60 -11.90
C LEU A 4 12.11 -2.17 -12.54
N THR A 5 12.06 -2.02 -13.86
CA THR A 5 10.81 -1.74 -14.57
C THR A 5 9.77 -2.85 -14.37
N ARG A 6 10.20 -4.11 -14.35
CA ARG A 6 9.30 -5.24 -14.04
C ARG A 6 8.77 -5.19 -12.61
N GLU A 7 9.63 -4.91 -11.63
CA GLU A 7 9.23 -4.79 -10.22
C GLU A 7 8.25 -3.62 -10.02
N ILE A 8 8.46 -2.48 -10.67
CA ILE A 8 7.54 -1.34 -10.62
C ILE A 8 6.21 -1.67 -11.33
N ARG A 9 6.22 -2.42 -12.44
CA ARG A 9 4.98 -2.90 -13.08
C ARG A 9 4.20 -3.85 -12.21
N GLU A 10 4.89 -4.77 -11.53
CA GLU A 10 4.24 -5.68 -10.60
C GLU A 10 3.65 -4.92 -9.40
N LEU A 11 4.36 -3.91 -8.88
CA LEU A 11 3.85 -3.03 -7.85
C LEU A 11 2.63 -2.23 -8.32
N SER A 12 2.65 -1.75 -9.57
CA SER A 12 1.51 -1.07 -10.20
C SER A 12 0.28 -1.99 -10.28
N GLN A 13 0.48 -3.26 -10.66
CA GLN A 13 -0.59 -4.26 -10.70
C GLN A 13 -1.19 -4.53 -9.32
N THR A 14 -0.36 -4.80 -8.31
CA THR A 14 -0.87 -5.05 -6.95
C THR A 14 -1.56 -3.83 -6.36
N ASN A 15 -1.05 -2.62 -6.64
CA ASN A 15 -1.63 -1.39 -6.17
C ASN A 15 -3.01 -1.16 -6.79
N ALA A 16 -3.17 -1.41 -8.09
CA ALA A 16 -4.46 -1.31 -8.79
C ALA A 16 -5.50 -2.31 -8.23
N GLU A 17 -5.07 -3.51 -7.86
CA GLU A 17 -5.92 -4.50 -7.19
C GLU A 17 -6.34 -4.03 -5.78
N LEU A 18 -5.43 -3.41 -5.02
CA LEU A 18 -5.77 -2.85 -3.71
C LEU A 18 -6.66 -1.61 -3.80
N VAL A 19 -6.52 -0.77 -4.83
CA VAL A 19 -7.45 0.33 -5.11
C VAL A 19 -8.86 -0.20 -5.32
N SER A 20 -9.02 -1.19 -6.21
CA SER A 20 -10.31 -1.84 -6.47
C SER A 20 -10.91 -2.47 -5.20
N LEU A 21 -10.07 -3.10 -4.37
CA LEU A 21 -10.49 -3.62 -3.07
C LEU A 21 -10.94 -2.50 -2.13
N GLY A 22 -10.21 -1.39 -2.04
CA GLY A 22 -10.58 -0.24 -1.20
C GLY A 22 -11.95 0.35 -1.58
N GLU A 23 -12.23 0.47 -2.87
CA GLU A 23 -13.53 0.90 -3.40
C GLU A 23 -14.64 -0.09 -3.04
N PHE A 24 -14.41 -1.39 -3.29
CA PHE A 24 -15.35 -2.44 -2.94
C PHE A 24 -15.67 -2.43 -1.44
N LEU A 25 -14.67 -2.36 -0.56
CA LEU A 25 -14.86 -2.33 0.88
C LEU A 25 -15.62 -1.08 1.35
N THR A 26 -15.38 0.06 0.70
CA THR A 26 -16.12 1.31 0.98
C THR A 26 -17.61 1.19 0.65
N SER A 27 -17.96 0.41 -0.38
CA SER A 27 -19.36 0.15 -0.74
C SER A 27 -20.11 -0.73 0.29
N GLN A 28 -19.39 -1.42 1.18
CA GLN A 28 -19.99 -2.32 2.15
C GLN A 28 -20.47 -1.56 3.40
N THR A 29 -21.78 -1.30 3.48
CA THR A 29 -22.39 -0.54 4.59
C THR A 29 -22.07 -1.12 5.97
N TYR A 30 -21.99 -2.45 6.12
CA TYR A 30 -21.68 -3.08 7.41
C TYR A 30 -20.25 -2.79 7.90
N LEU A 31 -19.29 -2.65 6.99
CA LEU A 31 -17.93 -2.21 7.31
C LEU A 31 -17.92 -0.73 7.63
N MET A 32 -18.65 0.05 6.83
CA MET A 32 -18.79 1.49 7.03
C MET A 32 -19.57 1.86 8.29
N ASN A 33 -20.21 0.92 8.98
CA ASN A 33 -20.80 1.16 10.29
C ASN A 33 -19.83 0.86 11.45
N LYS A 34 -18.66 0.27 11.18
CA LYS A 34 -17.64 -0.08 12.18
C LYS A 34 -16.47 0.89 12.06
N LYS A 35 -16.28 1.76 13.06
CA LYS A 35 -15.19 2.77 13.07
C LYS A 35 -13.81 2.19 12.76
N ALA A 36 -13.46 1.03 13.29
CA ALA A 36 -12.15 0.43 13.02
C ALA A 36 -12.00 -0.09 11.58
N ALA A 37 -13.08 -0.57 10.96
CA ALA A 37 -13.07 -0.94 9.54
C ALA A 37 -12.98 0.30 8.65
N GLN A 38 -13.71 1.38 8.97
CA GLN A 38 -13.57 2.67 8.28
C GLN A 38 -12.13 3.18 8.32
N ILE A 39 -11.50 3.17 9.50
CA ILE A 39 -10.10 3.63 9.66
C ILE A 39 -9.17 2.77 8.79
N PHE A 40 -9.32 1.45 8.85
CA PHE A 40 -8.48 0.57 8.03
C PHE A 40 -8.65 0.82 6.52
N ILE A 41 -9.88 0.99 6.05
CA ILE A 41 -10.18 1.26 4.63
C ILE A 41 -9.60 2.62 4.21
N LEU A 42 -9.71 3.65 5.05
CA LEU A 42 -9.10 4.95 4.80
C LEU A 42 -7.58 4.85 4.76
N ASP A 43 -6.96 4.21 5.74
CA ASP A 43 -5.51 4.04 5.80
C ASP A 43 -5.00 3.24 4.58
N LEU A 44 -5.77 2.24 4.10
CA LEU A 44 -5.47 1.50 2.88
C LEU A 44 -5.54 2.40 1.64
N ARG A 45 -6.57 3.26 1.54
CA ARG A 45 -6.73 4.20 0.42
C ARG A 45 -5.63 5.25 0.37
N ASP A 46 -5.32 5.87 1.51
CA ASP A 46 -4.22 6.83 1.63
C ASP A 46 -2.89 6.20 1.21
N TYR A 47 -2.67 4.92 1.55
CA TYR A 47 -1.47 4.19 1.19
C TYR A 47 -1.36 3.90 -0.32
N VAL A 48 -2.43 3.40 -0.96
CA VAL A 48 -2.40 3.08 -2.39
C VAL A 48 -2.32 4.32 -3.27
N GLU A 49 -2.91 5.43 -2.84
CA GLU A 49 -2.77 6.74 -3.49
C GLU A 49 -1.33 7.25 -3.36
N ALA A 50 -0.72 7.14 -2.17
CA ALA A 50 0.65 7.57 -1.98
C ALA A 50 1.68 6.71 -2.76
N LEU A 51 1.37 5.45 -3.07
CA LEU A 51 2.21 4.60 -3.93
C LEU A 51 2.29 5.07 -5.40
N GLU A 52 1.39 5.95 -5.84
CA GLU A 52 1.40 6.54 -7.18
C GLU A 52 2.70 7.25 -7.54
N ILE A 53 3.45 7.72 -6.53
CA ILE A 53 4.78 8.31 -6.72
C ILE A 53 5.77 7.38 -7.46
N VAL A 54 5.57 6.06 -7.37
CA VAL A 54 6.39 5.06 -8.05
C VAL A 54 5.62 4.31 -9.13
N THR A 55 4.35 3.98 -8.91
CA THR A 55 3.58 3.19 -9.88
C THR A 55 3.27 3.97 -11.16
N ASN A 56 3.23 5.31 -11.12
CA ASN A 56 3.07 6.16 -12.31
C ASN A 56 4.32 6.23 -13.21
N LEU A 57 5.45 5.68 -12.79
CA LEU A 57 6.66 5.58 -13.63
C LEU A 57 6.50 4.56 -14.77
N VAL A 58 5.47 3.71 -14.70
CA VAL A 58 5.13 2.71 -15.71
C VAL A 58 3.68 2.90 -16.15
N PRO A 59 3.27 2.36 -17.32
CA PRO A 59 1.86 2.40 -17.73
C PRO A 59 0.94 1.82 -16.64
N ALA A 60 -0.24 2.43 -16.51
CA ALA A 60 -1.25 1.98 -15.57
C ALA A 60 -1.59 0.51 -15.82
N ALA A 61 -1.74 -0.23 -14.72
CA ALA A 61 -2.12 -1.63 -14.74
C ALA A 61 -3.65 -1.78 -14.75
N ASP A 62 -4.15 -2.79 -15.44
CA ASP A 62 -5.56 -3.16 -15.37
C ASP A 62 -5.83 -3.88 -14.04
N SER A 63 -6.86 -3.47 -13.31
CA SER A 63 -7.28 -4.18 -12.10
C SER A 63 -8.40 -5.17 -12.39
N GLN A 64 -8.30 -6.33 -11.75
CA GLN A 64 -9.44 -7.24 -11.57
C GLN A 64 -9.90 -7.15 -10.13
N GLN A 65 -11.22 -7.11 -9.91
CA GLN A 65 -11.78 -7.09 -8.57
C GLN A 65 -11.37 -8.37 -7.82
N GLN A 66 -10.60 -8.20 -6.75
CA GLN A 66 -10.12 -9.29 -5.90
C GLN A 66 -11.06 -9.52 -4.71
N GLU A 67 -10.91 -10.68 -4.06
CA GLU A 67 -11.58 -10.95 -2.78
C GLU A 67 -10.88 -10.23 -1.61
N PRO A 68 -11.62 -9.72 -0.60
CA PRO A 68 -11.02 -9.08 0.58
C PRO A 68 -9.97 -9.95 1.30
N ARG A 69 -10.07 -11.27 1.21
CA ARG A 69 -9.10 -12.21 1.79
C ARG A 69 -7.69 -12.09 1.17
N LYS A 70 -7.58 -11.52 -0.04
CA LYS A 70 -6.31 -11.29 -0.74
C LYS A 70 -5.54 -10.08 -0.26
N ILE A 71 -6.13 -9.19 0.55
CA ILE A 71 -5.46 -7.99 1.08
C ILE A 71 -4.12 -8.35 1.73
N ASN A 72 -4.08 -9.44 2.51
CA ASN A 72 -2.83 -9.87 3.17
C ASN A 72 -1.72 -10.22 2.17
N SER A 73 -2.04 -11.02 1.15
CA SER A 73 -1.07 -11.44 0.14
C SER A 73 -0.61 -10.27 -0.71
N LEU A 74 -1.51 -9.33 -1.05
CA LEU A 74 -1.19 -8.14 -1.83
C LEU A 74 -0.27 -7.20 -1.05
N LEU A 75 -0.64 -6.85 0.18
CA LEU A 75 0.22 -6.02 1.04
C LEU A 75 1.57 -6.66 1.30
N THR A 76 1.63 -7.98 1.51
CA THR A 76 2.91 -8.70 1.68
C THR A 76 3.76 -8.63 0.43
N ARG A 77 3.13 -8.73 -0.75
CA ARG A 77 3.85 -8.63 -2.02
C ARG A 77 4.41 -7.24 -2.23
N GLU A 78 3.63 -6.21 -1.95
CA GLU A 78 4.07 -4.82 -2.03
C GLU A 78 5.20 -4.50 -1.04
N TYR A 79 5.12 -5.05 0.18
CA TYR A 79 6.20 -4.94 1.16
C TYR A 79 7.55 -5.41 0.58
N GLU A 80 7.56 -6.57 -0.07
CA GLU A 80 8.75 -7.13 -0.71
C GLU A 80 9.20 -6.30 -1.91
N LEU A 81 8.27 -5.91 -2.78
CA LEU A 81 8.55 -5.13 -3.98
C LEU A 81 9.16 -3.77 -3.64
N ILE A 82 8.62 -3.08 -2.64
CA ILE A 82 9.16 -1.79 -2.17
C ILE A 82 10.63 -1.94 -1.75
N LYS A 83 10.99 -3.00 -1.00
CA LYS A 83 12.39 -3.24 -0.61
C LYS A 83 13.30 -3.49 -1.81
N LEU A 84 12.82 -4.23 -2.80
CA LEU A 84 13.59 -4.52 -4.01
C LEU A 84 13.81 -3.25 -4.84
N ILE A 85 12.77 -2.44 -5.01
CA ILE A 85 12.79 -1.17 -5.72
C ILE A 85 13.74 -0.18 -5.04
N GLN A 86 13.63 -0.01 -3.71
CA GLN A 86 14.53 0.85 -2.93
C GLN A 86 16.00 0.44 -3.10
N ARG A 87 16.30 -0.86 -3.00
CA ARG A 87 17.65 -1.39 -3.18
C ARG A 87 18.17 -1.08 -4.59
N ASP A 88 17.34 -1.25 -5.61
CA ASP A 88 17.75 -1.06 -7.00
C ASP A 88 17.90 0.44 -7.35
N PHE A 89 17.07 1.34 -6.79
CA PHE A 89 17.31 2.79 -6.83
C PHE A 89 18.62 3.19 -6.13
N GLN A 90 18.93 2.62 -4.97
CA GLN A 90 20.19 2.89 -4.27
C GLN A 90 21.41 2.49 -5.11
N ARG A 91 21.31 1.39 -5.87
CA ARG A 91 22.36 0.97 -6.80
C ARG A 91 22.54 1.95 -7.96
N LEU A 92 21.44 2.50 -8.49
CA LEU A 92 21.48 3.52 -9.54
C LEU A 92 22.18 4.79 -9.05
N LEU A 93 21.87 5.26 -7.84
CA LEU A 93 22.53 6.44 -7.25
C LEU A 93 24.04 6.23 -7.04
N LYS A 94 24.47 5.00 -6.70
CA LYS A 94 25.90 4.68 -6.48
C LYS A 94 26.68 4.50 -7.78
N ALA A 95 26.02 4.12 -8.88
CA ALA A 95 26.65 3.83 -10.16
C ALA A 95 26.92 5.10 -11.02
N GLN A 96 27.03 6.29 -10.41
CA GLN A 96 27.21 7.58 -11.09
C GLN A 96 28.14 7.46 -12.32
N GLY A 97 27.57 7.54 -13.53
CA GLY A 97 28.37 7.46 -14.76
C GLY A 97 27.61 7.23 -16.07
N GLU A 98 26.63 6.31 -16.14
CA GLU A 98 26.10 5.91 -17.47
C GLU A 98 24.57 5.78 -17.61
N LYS A 99 23.78 5.68 -16.53
CA LYS A 99 22.36 5.28 -16.65
C LYS A 99 21.41 5.87 -15.60
N LEU A 100 21.52 7.17 -15.30
CA LEU A 100 20.52 7.84 -14.46
C LEU A 100 19.18 8.06 -15.20
N ASN A 101 19.17 8.06 -16.54
CA ASN A 101 17.98 8.33 -17.36
C ASN A 101 16.92 7.20 -17.35
N LEU A 102 16.91 6.31 -16.35
CA LEU A 102 15.82 5.36 -16.22
C LEU A 102 14.57 6.13 -15.74
N PHE A 103 13.52 6.15 -16.57
CA PHE A 103 12.30 6.94 -16.35
C PHE A 103 12.51 8.46 -16.37
N ASP A 104 13.59 8.95 -17.01
CA ASP A 104 13.94 10.38 -17.07
C ASP A 104 14.08 11.07 -15.70
N LEU A 105 14.46 10.31 -14.68
CA LEU A 105 14.65 10.80 -13.31
C LEU A 105 16.08 11.28 -13.07
N ASN A 106 16.22 12.39 -12.34
CA ASN A 106 17.50 12.86 -11.83
C ASN A 106 17.80 12.27 -10.42
N ALA A 107 19.02 12.47 -9.93
CA ALA A 107 19.45 11.92 -8.64
C ALA A 107 18.64 12.45 -7.43
N GLU A 108 18.20 13.72 -7.47
CA GLU A 108 17.38 14.32 -6.42
C GLU A 108 15.99 13.68 -6.38
N GLN A 109 15.36 13.49 -7.54
CA GLN A 109 14.06 12.82 -7.68
C GLN A 109 14.12 11.37 -7.20
N ILE A 110 15.17 10.62 -7.55
CA ILE A 110 15.36 9.25 -7.07
C ILE A 110 15.51 9.24 -5.54
N THR A 111 16.27 10.19 -4.97
CA THR A 111 16.45 10.31 -3.52
C THR A 111 15.12 10.58 -2.83
N HIS A 112 14.33 11.53 -3.35
CA HIS A 112 13.00 11.84 -2.84
C HIS A 112 12.05 10.63 -2.90
N ILE A 113 12.01 9.92 -4.02
CA ILE A 113 11.23 8.69 -4.18
C ILE A 113 11.65 7.64 -3.13
N MET A 114 12.95 7.48 -2.88
CA MET A 114 13.44 6.52 -1.89
C MET A 114 12.98 6.84 -0.47
N GLU A 115 13.00 8.12 -0.06
CA GLU A 115 12.51 8.57 1.24
C GLU A 115 11.01 8.30 1.40
N GLN A 116 10.23 8.59 0.36
CA GLN A 116 8.78 8.31 0.36
C GLN A 116 8.51 6.80 0.40
N LEU A 117 9.25 6.00 -0.36
CA LEU A 117 9.16 4.54 -0.31
C LEU A 117 9.50 3.98 1.07
N GLU A 118 10.42 4.59 1.82
CA GLU A 118 10.74 4.16 3.19
C GLU A 118 9.55 4.38 4.13
N GLN A 119 8.91 5.55 4.01
CA GLN A 119 7.68 5.83 4.74
C GLN A 119 6.58 4.84 4.37
N LEU A 120 6.35 4.63 3.07
CA LEU A 120 5.35 3.68 2.56
C LEU A 120 5.62 2.24 2.97
N HIS A 121 6.89 1.84 3.08
CA HIS A 121 7.27 0.53 3.59
C HIS A 121 6.82 0.33 5.05
N ILE A 122 6.98 1.36 5.88
CA ILE A 122 6.51 1.37 7.27
C ILE A 122 4.96 1.35 7.31
N LEU A 123 4.31 2.12 6.43
CA LEU A 123 2.84 2.15 6.35
C LEU A 123 2.27 0.78 5.98
N ASN A 124 2.85 0.13 4.97
CA ASN A 124 2.47 -1.21 4.58
C ASN A 124 2.58 -2.20 5.76
N GLN A 125 3.64 -2.11 6.56
CA GLN A 125 3.79 -2.95 7.76
C GLN A 125 2.67 -2.72 8.79
N PHE A 126 2.24 -1.47 9.00
CA PHE A 126 1.09 -1.19 9.86
C PHE A 126 -0.22 -1.72 9.29
N LEU A 127 -0.44 -1.57 7.98
CA LEU A 127 -1.59 -2.13 7.30
C LEU A 127 -1.63 -3.66 7.42
N LEU A 128 -0.49 -4.35 7.29
CA LEU A 128 -0.40 -5.80 7.51
C LEU A 128 -0.83 -6.20 8.93
N GLN A 129 -0.41 -5.43 9.95
CA GLN A 129 -0.81 -5.68 11.34
C GLN A 129 -2.30 -5.43 11.57
N ASP A 130 -2.82 -4.30 11.08
CA ASP A 130 -4.23 -3.95 11.24
C ASP A 130 -5.16 -4.84 10.39
N ASN A 131 -4.66 -5.38 9.27
CA ASN A 131 -5.39 -6.31 8.39
C ASN A 131 -5.79 -7.59 9.13
N LEU A 132 -4.96 -8.13 10.04
CA LEU A 132 -5.34 -9.32 10.84
C LEU A 132 -6.64 -9.09 11.62
N VAL A 133 -6.75 -7.91 12.24
CA VAL A 133 -7.95 -7.52 13.00
C VAL A 133 -9.12 -7.29 12.04
N PHE A 134 -8.88 -6.65 10.90
CA PHE A 134 -9.89 -6.40 9.87
C PHE A 134 -10.48 -7.69 9.28
N GLN A 135 -9.64 -8.66 8.90
CA GLN A 135 -10.05 -9.96 8.39
C GLN A 135 -10.90 -10.74 9.40
N THR A 136 -10.58 -10.61 10.69
CA THR A 136 -11.41 -11.18 11.76
C THR A 136 -12.80 -10.54 11.78
N MET A 137 -12.91 -9.22 11.56
CA MET A 137 -14.21 -8.54 11.49
C MET A 137 -15.04 -8.95 10.28
N ILE A 138 -14.40 -9.16 9.13
CA ILE A 138 -15.05 -9.68 7.92
C ILE A 138 -15.53 -11.11 8.16
N SER A 139 -14.64 -11.99 8.60
CA SER A 139 -14.94 -13.41 8.82
C SER A 139 -16.05 -13.61 9.84
N THR A 140 -16.06 -12.81 10.92
CA THR A 140 -17.11 -12.88 11.94
C THR A 140 -18.45 -12.44 11.39
N HIS A 141 -18.50 -11.41 10.54
CA HIS A 141 -19.74 -10.99 9.87
C HIS A 141 -20.24 -12.05 8.88
N GLU A 142 -19.33 -12.70 8.14
CA GLU A 142 -19.66 -13.81 7.23
C GLU A 142 -20.25 -15.03 7.97
N THR A 143 -19.79 -15.30 9.20
CA THR A 143 -20.27 -16.43 10.03
C THR A 143 -21.43 -16.07 10.96
N THR A 144 -21.59 -14.81 11.33
CA THR A 144 -22.51 -14.37 12.39
C THR A 144 -22.87 -12.91 12.17
N GLY A 145 -24.14 -12.61 11.93
CA GLY A 145 -24.67 -11.24 11.89
C GLY A 145 -24.68 -10.57 13.28
N GLY A 146 -23.53 -10.48 13.95
CA GLY A 146 -23.38 -10.13 15.37
C GLY A 146 -22.46 -8.93 15.63
N ASN A 147 -22.92 -8.04 16.49
CA ASN A 147 -22.26 -6.79 16.90
C ASN A 147 -20.96 -7.03 17.68
N ILE A 148 -19.82 -6.67 17.08
CA ILE A 148 -18.52 -6.61 17.78
C ILE A 148 -18.33 -5.20 18.37
N ARG A 149 -18.17 -5.11 19.70
CA ARG A 149 -17.74 -3.89 20.40
C ARG A 149 -16.26 -3.65 20.13
N VAL A 150 -15.94 -2.58 19.39
CA VAL A 150 -14.56 -2.17 19.10
C VAL A 150 -14.16 -1.00 19.99
N GLY A 151 -13.12 -1.18 20.80
CA GLY A 151 -12.52 -0.12 21.62
C GLY A 151 -11.97 1.02 20.77
N LYS A 152 -11.93 2.24 21.34
CA LYS A 152 -11.56 3.49 20.64
C LYS A 152 -10.13 3.42 20.06
N LYS A 153 -9.97 3.02 18.79
CA LYS A 153 -8.70 3.18 18.04
C LYS A 153 -8.54 4.63 17.55
N LYS A 154 -7.34 5.19 17.72
CA LYS A 154 -6.92 6.49 17.14
C LYS A 154 -6.55 6.32 15.66
N SER A 155 -6.84 7.34 14.86
CA SER A 155 -6.58 7.38 13.41
C SER A 155 -5.08 7.49 13.10
N PHE A 156 -4.67 7.00 11.93
CA PHE A 156 -3.32 7.01 11.39
C PHE A 156 -2.58 8.36 11.49
N TRP A 157 -3.17 9.45 10.98
CA TRP A 157 -2.59 10.80 11.05
C TRP A 157 -2.35 11.27 12.49
N GLN A 158 -3.17 10.82 13.44
CA GLN A 158 -2.99 11.13 14.87
C GLN A 158 -1.82 10.36 15.50
N ARG A 159 -1.39 9.23 14.93
CA ARG A 159 -0.22 8.48 15.41
C ARG A 159 1.08 9.04 14.82
N LEU A 160 1.04 9.49 13.58
CA LEU A 160 2.19 10.08 12.89
C LEU A 160 2.55 11.46 13.46
N LEU A 161 1.56 12.33 13.71
CA LEU A 161 1.77 13.70 14.21
C LEU A 161 2.13 13.79 15.70
N ASN A 162 1.86 12.74 16.48
CA ASN A 162 2.19 12.67 17.91
C ASN A 162 3.60 12.11 18.19
N ARG A 163 4.45 11.97 17.17
CA ARG A 163 5.89 11.66 17.33
C ARG A 163 6.73 12.94 17.34
N LYS A 164 6.36 13.91 18.18
CA LYS A 164 7.22 15.05 18.56
C LYS A 164 7.57 14.95 20.03
#